data_AF-A0A8S1ZGM7-F1
#
_entry.id   AF-A0A8S1ZGM7-F1
#
_cell.length_a   1.000
_cell.length_b   1.000
_cell.length_c   1.000
_cell.angle_alpha   90.00
_cell.angle_beta   90.00
_cell.angle_gamma   90.00
#
_symmetry.space_group_name_H-M   'P 1'
#
loop_
_entity.id
_entity.type
_entity.pdbx_description
1 polymer ?
#
loop_
_entity_poly.entity_id
_entity_poly.type
_entity_poly.pdbx_seq_one_letter_code
_entity_poly.pdbx_strand_id
1 'polypeptide(L)'
;MANITKKSPRLWAFLGAVYWISLVTYFFLWKAYKHVSTLRAQALMSTDVKPEQFAILVRDMPSPPDGQTQKEFIDSYFREIYPETFYRSLVATENSKVNKIWGKLEGYKKKLARAEAILAATNNRPTNKTGLCGLVGKQVDSIEYYTELINESVANLETEQKAVLAEKQQTAAVVFFTTRVAAASAAQSLHCQMVDKWTVTEAPEPRELLWQNLNIKLFSRIIRQYVIYFFVALTILFYMIPIAFVSAVTTLENLQKIIPFIKPIVEITAIRTILESFLPQIALLVFLAMLPKLLLFLSKAEGIPAQSHAIRAASGKYFYFSVFNVFIGVTLAGTLFNTVKDIAKNPKLDMVINLLATSLPKSATFFLTYVSLKFFIGYGLELSRIIPLIIFHLKKKYVCKTEAEVKEAWYPGDLSYATRVPGDLLILTITFCYSVIAPLILIFGITYFGLGWLVLRNQALKVYVPSYESYGRMWPHIHQRILAALFLFQVVMFGYLGAKTFFYTALVIPLIITSLIFGYVCRQKFYGGFRHTALEVACRELKQSPDLEEIFRAYIPHSLSSHKPEEHEFKGAMSRYQDFNAIAGV
;
A
#
# COMPACT_ATOMS: atom_id res chain seq x y z
N MET A 1 9.50 -28.81 -21.91
CA MET A 1 10.40 -29.89 -21.46
C MET A 1 9.76 -31.25 -21.13
N ALA A 2 8.43 -31.43 -21.20
CA ALA A 2 7.79 -32.70 -20.86
C ALA A 2 8.34 -33.90 -21.67
N ASN A 3 8.65 -33.68 -22.95
CA ASN A 3 9.11 -34.70 -23.91
C ASN A 3 10.60 -35.09 -23.77
N ILE A 4 11.33 -34.54 -22.79
CA ILE A 4 12.75 -34.86 -22.59
C ILE A 4 12.87 -36.11 -21.72
N THR A 5 13.58 -37.11 -22.26
CA THR A 5 13.87 -38.38 -21.57
C THR A 5 14.79 -38.19 -20.38
N LYS A 6 14.68 -39.09 -19.39
CA LYS A 6 15.57 -39.12 -18.22
C LYS A 6 17.02 -39.28 -18.69
N LYS A 7 17.97 -38.62 -18.00
CA LYS A 7 19.42 -38.62 -18.33
C LYS A 7 19.81 -38.09 -19.72
N SER A 8 18.93 -37.36 -20.42
CA SER A 8 19.26 -36.79 -21.73
C SER A 8 20.41 -35.77 -21.66
N PRO A 9 21.36 -35.76 -22.61
CA PRO A 9 22.43 -34.75 -22.67
C PRO A 9 21.89 -33.34 -22.91
N ARG A 10 20.66 -33.21 -23.44
CA ARG A 10 19.99 -31.91 -23.66
C ARG A 10 19.76 -31.12 -22.35
N LEU A 11 19.80 -31.78 -21.19
CA LEU A 11 19.68 -31.15 -19.87
C LEU A 11 20.79 -30.14 -19.57
N TRP A 12 21.96 -30.26 -20.21
CA TRP A 12 23.03 -29.27 -20.12
C TRP A 12 22.64 -27.88 -20.64
N ALA A 13 21.88 -27.82 -21.74
CA ALA A 13 21.41 -26.54 -22.28
C ALA A 13 20.46 -25.83 -21.29
N PHE A 14 19.63 -26.58 -20.57
CA PHE A 14 18.73 -26.04 -19.56
C PHE A 14 19.48 -25.60 -18.31
N LEU A 15 20.49 -26.35 -17.87
CA LEU A 15 21.37 -25.92 -16.78
C LEU A 15 22.08 -24.60 -17.16
N GLY A 16 22.65 -24.53 -18.37
CA GLY A 16 23.28 -23.30 -18.90
C GLY A 16 22.31 -22.12 -18.93
N ALA A 17 21.06 -22.34 -19.34
CA ALA A 17 20.02 -21.31 -19.33
C ALA A 17 19.68 -20.82 -17.90
N VAL A 18 19.61 -21.70 -16.90
CA VAL A 18 19.38 -21.32 -15.50
C VAL A 18 20.51 -20.43 -14.98
N TYR A 19 21.75 -20.77 -15.30
CA TYR A 19 22.94 -19.97 -14.98
C TYR A 19 22.89 -18.60 -15.66
N TRP A 20 22.63 -18.58 -16.97
CA TRP A 20 22.53 -17.35 -17.76
C TRP A 20 21.47 -16.40 -17.21
N ILE A 21 20.24 -16.89 -17.00
CA ILE A 21 19.12 -16.08 -16.48
C ILE A 21 19.47 -15.54 -15.10
N SER A 22 20.07 -16.35 -14.22
CA SER A 22 20.47 -15.91 -12.87
C SER A 22 21.54 -14.82 -12.94
N LEU A 23 22.60 -15.03 -13.72
CA LEU A 23 23.71 -14.06 -13.88
C LEU A 23 23.22 -12.72 -14.42
N VAL A 24 22.44 -12.75 -15.50
CA VAL A 24 21.86 -11.56 -16.13
C VAL A 24 20.94 -10.83 -15.15
N THR A 25 20.14 -11.57 -14.37
CA THR A 25 19.26 -10.98 -13.35
C THR A 25 20.08 -10.28 -12.25
N TYR A 26 21.16 -10.87 -11.75
CA TYR A 26 22.03 -10.21 -10.78
C TYR A 26 22.65 -8.94 -11.34
N PHE A 27 23.14 -8.98 -12.59
CA PHE A 27 23.75 -7.83 -13.25
C PHE A 27 22.76 -6.67 -13.39
N PHE A 28 21.55 -6.94 -13.90
CA PHE A 28 20.54 -5.90 -14.06
C PHE A 28 20.01 -5.39 -12.71
N LEU A 29 19.78 -6.27 -11.73
CA LEU A 29 19.37 -5.85 -10.39
C LEU A 29 20.42 -4.96 -9.75
N TRP A 30 21.70 -5.33 -9.84
CA TRP A 30 22.81 -4.52 -9.31
C TRP A 30 22.87 -3.14 -9.99
N LYS A 31 22.83 -3.12 -11.32
CA LYS A 31 22.88 -1.87 -12.11
C LYS A 31 21.66 -0.98 -11.81
N ALA A 32 20.47 -1.56 -11.76
CA ALA A 32 19.24 -0.85 -11.45
C ALA A 32 19.24 -0.34 -10.01
N TYR A 33 19.75 -1.11 -9.03
CA TYR A 33 19.84 -0.63 -7.65
C TYR A 33 20.77 0.57 -7.55
N LYS A 34 21.97 0.50 -8.15
CA LYS A 34 22.88 1.64 -8.20
C LYS A 34 22.22 2.86 -8.84
N HIS A 35 21.53 2.67 -9.97
CA HIS A 35 20.84 3.74 -10.69
C HIS A 35 19.70 4.38 -9.87
N VAL A 36 18.83 3.58 -9.25
CA VAL A 36 17.74 4.10 -8.40
C VAL A 36 18.30 4.79 -7.16
N SER A 37 19.41 4.28 -6.60
CA SER A 37 20.11 4.93 -5.49
C SER A 37 20.63 6.31 -5.88
N THR A 38 21.19 6.46 -7.08
CA THR A 38 21.63 7.78 -7.59
C THR A 38 20.47 8.72 -7.86
N LEU A 39 19.36 8.23 -8.41
CA LEU A 39 18.15 9.04 -8.63
C LEU A 39 17.54 9.51 -7.31
N ARG A 40 17.50 8.64 -6.30
CA ARG A 40 17.06 9.00 -4.95
C ARG A 40 17.97 10.08 -4.35
N ALA A 41 19.28 9.92 -4.45
CA ALA A 41 20.23 10.93 -3.96
C ALA A 41 20.01 12.28 -4.66
N GLN A 42 19.87 12.29 -5.99
CA GLN A 42 19.59 13.50 -6.76
C GLN A 42 18.25 14.15 -6.37
N ALA A 43 17.20 13.36 -6.13
CA ALA A 43 15.91 13.87 -5.69
C ALA A 43 15.96 14.47 -4.27
N LEU A 44 16.73 13.87 -3.36
CA LEU A 44 16.94 14.39 -2.00
C LEU A 44 17.85 15.62 -1.98
N MET A 45 18.72 15.77 -2.97
CA MET A 45 19.52 16.99 -3.20
C MET A 45 18.71 18.15 -3.78
N SER A 46 17.39 17.98 -4.00
CA SER A 46 16.54 19.09 -4.42
C SER A 46 16.61 20.25 -3.42
N THR A 47 16.61 21.46 -3.97
CA THR A 47 16.83 22.72 -3.24
C THR A 47 15.61 23.23 -2.49
N ASP A 48 14.48 22.53 -2.63
CA ASP A 48 13.19 22.98 -2.14
C ASP A 48 13.07 22.63 -0.66
N VAL A 49 12.54 23.58 0.12
CA VAL A 49 12.32 23.39 1.56
C VAL A 49 11.17 22.41 1.74
N LYS A 50 11.41 21.34 2.49
CA LYS A 50 10.38 20.36 2.82
C LYS A 50 10.33 20.10 4.32
N PRO A 51 9.14 20.05 4.93
CA PRO A 51 8.99 20.00 6.37
C PRO A 51 9.59 18.72 6.98
N GLU A 52 9.54 17.59 6.26
CA GLU A 52 10.09 16.32 6.73
C GLU A 52 11.62 16.31 6.90
N GLN A 53 12.35 17.26 6.28
CA GLN A 53 13.80 17.33 6.39
C GLN A 53 14.29 17.93 7.71
N PHE A 54 13.40 18.63 8.43
CA PHE A 54 13.69 19.31 9.70
C PHE A 54 13.05 18.60 10.90
N ALA A 55 12.30 17.52 10.65
CA ALA A 55 11.48 16.87 11.63
C ALA A 55 11.96 15.44 11.92
N ILE A 56 11.89 15.05 13.19
CA ILE A 56 12.06 13.67 13.64
C ILE A 56 10.79 13.20 14.35
N LEU A 57 10.47 11.92 14.21
CA LEU A 57 9.39 11.27 14.92
C LEU A 57 9.96 10.50 16.12
N VAL A 58 9.59 10.93 17.32
CA VAL A 58 9.97 10.35 18.59
C VAL A 58 8.80 9.52 19.15
N ARG A 59 9.08 8.30 19.60
CA ARG A 59 8.11 7.38 20.19
C ARG A 59 8.65 6.77 21.49
N ASP A 60 7.75 6.18 22.27
CA ASP A 60 8.08 5.48 23.51
C ASP A 60 8.78 6.38 24.54
N MET A 61 8.25 7.59 24.70
CA MET A 61 8.77 8.53 25.70
C MET A 61 8.41 8.05 27.12
N PRO A 62 9.32 8.23 28.10
CA PRO A 62 9.01 7.97 29.49
C PRO A 62 7.95 8.95 30.01
N SER A 63 7.28 8.56 31.09
CA SER A 63 6.37 9.46 31.80
C SER A 63 7.17 10.62 32.42
N PRO A 64 6.61 11.84 32.42
CA PRO A 64 7.33 13.00 32.91
C PRO A 64 7.46 12.91 34.44
N PRO A 65 8.50 13.52 35.02
CA PRO A 65 8.62 13.66 36.47
C PRO A 65 7.46 14.51 37.03
N ASP A 66 7.10 14.27 38.29
CA ASP A 66 5.95 14.92 38.94
C ASP A 66 6.04 16.46 38.85
N GLY A 67 5.00 17.08 38.29
CA GLY A 67 4.87 18.54 38.19
C GLY A 67 5.17 19.17 36.82
N GLN A 68 5.68 18.42 35.82
CA GLN A 68 5.92 18.93 34.46
C GLN A 68 4.93 18.37 33.43
N THR A 69 4.59 19.18 32.42
CA THR A 69 3.86 18.68 31.25
C THR A 69 4.78 17.85 30.35
N GLN A 70 4.22 16.91 29.57
CA GLN A 70 5.01 16.07 28.66
C GLN A 70 5.79 16.93 27.65
N LYS A 71 5.19 18.02 27.16
CA LYS A 71 5.84 18.97 26.26
C LYS A 71 7.06 19.64 26.90
N GLU A 72 6.93 20.18 28.11
CA GLU A 72 8.06 20.83 28.80
C GLU A 72 9.19 19.83 29.06
N PHE A 73 8.83 18.59 29.42
CA PHE A 73 9.80 17.51 29.61
C PHE A 73 10.55 17.15 28.31
N ILE A 74 9.85 17.10 27.18
CA ILE A 74 10.49 16.87 25.86
C ILE A 74 11.37 18.05 25.46
N ASP A 75 10.86 19.28 25.61
CA ASP A 75 11.56 20.50 25.22
C ASP A 75 12.85 20.65 26.05
N SER A 76 12.79 20.38 27.36
CA SER A 76 13.98 20.39 28.24
C SER A 76 14.99 19.30 27.86
N TYR A 77 14.54 18.06 27.63
CA TYR A 77 15.40 16.95 27.22
C TYR A 77 16.15 17.23 25.91
N PHE A 78 15.46 17.69 24.87
CA PHE A 78 16.10 17.99 23.58
C PHE A 78 16.94 19.26 23.61
N ARG A 79 16.61 20.26 24.44
CA ARG A 79 17.48 21.42 24.65
C ARG A 79 18.79 21.07 25.32
N GLU A 80 18.78 20.11 26.25
CA GLU A 80 19.99 19.64 26.92
C GLU A 80 20.92 18.87 25.97
N ILE A 81 20.37 17.99 25.14
CA ILE A 81 21.16 17.17 24.21
C ILE A 81 21.58 17.94 22.95
N TYR A 82 20.69 18.78 22.41
CA TYR A 82 20.87 19.52 21.17
C TYR A 82 20.74 21.04 21.42
N PRO A 83 21.71 21.66 22.11
CA PRO A 83 21.68 23.10 22.35
C PRO A 83 21.68 23.88 21.03
N GLU A 84 20.97 25.01 20.98
CA GLU A 84 20.84 25.95 19.84
C GLU A 84 20.21 25.39 18.53
N THR A 85 20.12 24.06 18.40
CA THR A 85 19.59 23.41 17.19
C THR A 85 18.16 22.92 17.35
N PHE A 86 17.73 22.66 18.58
CA PHE A 86 16.34 22.35 18.88
C PHE A 86 15.45 23.59 18.71
N TYR A 87 14.35 23.45 17.95
CA TYR A 87 13.36 24.51 17.78
C TYR A 87 12.16 24.32 18.70
N ARG A 88 11.36 23.27 18.46
CA ARG A 88 10.09 23.03 19.15
C ARG A 88 9.68 21.56 19.05
N SER A 89 8.86 21.09 20.00
CA SER A 89 8.17 19.80 19.89
C SER A 89 6.66 19.97 19.66
N LEU A 90 6.09 19.03 18.89
CA LEU A 90 4.65 18.83 18.71
C LEU A 90 4.31 17.46 19.32
N VAL A 91 3.65 17.47 20.47
CA VAL A 91 3.27 16.23 21.15
C VAL A 91 2.03 15.63 20.49
N ALA A 92 2.04 14.32 20.27
CA ALA A 92 0.89 13.62 19.74
C ALA A 92 -0.24 13.60 20.79
N THR A 93 -1.44 13.93 20.34
CA THR A 93 -2.65 13.95 21.15
C THR A 93 -3.65 12.92 20.63
N GLU A 94 -4.57 12.48 21.49
CA GLU A 94 -5.64 11.56 21.07
C GLU A 94 -6.73 12.32 20.31
N ASN A 95 -6.54 12.46 19.00
CA ASN A 95 -7.45 13.25 18.16
C ASN A 95 -8.61 12.41 17.60
N SER A 96 -8.91 11.22 18.13
CA SER A 96 -9.89 10.30 17.55
C SER A 96 -11.31 10.90 17.54
N LYS A 97 -11.73 11.50 18.66
CA LYS A 97 -13.01 12.20 18.81
C LYS A 97 -13.07 13.46 17.96
N VAL A 98 -12.04 14.32 18.05
CA VAL A 98 -11.95 15.58 17.30
C VAL A 98 -11.97 15.31 15.79
N ASN A 99 -11.22 14.32 15.30
CA ASN A 99 -11.24 13.91 13.90
C ASN A 99 -12.63 13.43 13.44
N LYS A 100 -13.38 12.74 14.31
CA LYS A 100 -14.74 12.29 13.99
C LYS A 100 -15.71 13.47 13.90
N ILE A 101 -15.59 14.47 14.77
CA ILE A 101 -16.38 15.71 14.74
C ILE A 101 -16.01 16.53 13.50
N TRP A 102 -14.72 16.71 13.23
CA TRP A 102 -14.21 17.40 12.05
C TRP A 102 -14.73 16.78 10.75
N GLY A 103 -14.68 15.44 10.62
CA GLY A 103 -15.21 14.75 9.44
C GLY A 103 -16.72 14.93 9.26
N LYS A 104 -17.49 15.02 10.36
CA LYS A 104 -18.91 15.38 10.30
C LYS A 104 -19.11 16.83 9.86
N LEU A 105 -18.35 17.76 10.43
CA LEU A 105 -18.38 19.19 10.10
C LEU A 105 -18.07 19.44 8.63
N GLU A 106 -17.04 18.80 8.08
CA GLU A 106 -16.70 18.87 6.66
C GLU A 106 -17.81 18.26 5.79
N GLY A 107 -18.42 17.16 6.25
CA GLY A 107 -19.62 16.59 5.63
C GLY A 107 -20.84 17.52 5.65
N TYR A 108 -21.05 18.28 6.73
CA TYR A 108 -22.12 19.28 6.81
C TYR A 108 -21.85 20.48 5.91
N LYS A 109 -20.61 21.00 5.87
CA LYS A 109 -20.19 22.07 4.94
C LYS A 109 -20.45 21.70 3.48
N LYS A 110 -20.12 20.46 3.09
CA LYS A 110 -20.42 19.95 1.73
C LYS A 110 -21.92 19.92 1.44
N LYS A 111 -22.75 19.50 2.41
CA LYS A 111 -24.21 19.48 2.27
C LYS A 111 -24.82 20.88 2.20
N LEU A 112 -24.26 21.84 2.95
CA LEU A 112 -24.66 23.25 2.88
C LEU A 112 -24.37 23.83 1.50
N ALA A 113 -23.14 23.68 0.99
CA ALA A 113 -22.78 24.13 -0.36
C ALA A 113 -23.68 23.51 -1.44
N ARG A 114 -24.07 22.24 -1.26
CA ARG A 114 -25.03 21.57 -2.14
C ARG A 114 -26.43 22.17 -2.05
N ALA A 115 -26.90 22.55 -0.86
CA ALA A 115 -28.19 23.20 -0.68
C ALA A 115 -28.21 24.60 -1.32
N GLU A 116 -27.15 25.38 -1.15
CA GLU A 116 -26.98 26.70 -1.76
C GLU A 116 -26.95 26.61 -3.29
N ALA A 117 -26.24 25.63 -3.86
CA ALA A 117 -26.23 25.42 -5.31
C ALA A 117 -27.61 25.02 -5.87
N ILE A 118 -28.41 24.25 -5.11
CA ILE A 118 -29.79 23.92 -5.50
C ILE A 118 -30.67 25.18 -5.47
N LEU A 119 -30.51 26.02 -4.44
CA LEU A 119 -31.23 27.29 -4.33
C LEU A 119 -30.90 28.21 -5.51
N ALA A 120 -29.61 28.35 -5.86
CA ALA A 120 -29.17 29.14 -7.00
C ALA A 120 -29.72 28.62 -8.35
N ALA A 121 -29.88 27.30 -8.49
CA ALA A 121 -30.39 26.70 -9.73
C ALA A 121 -31.92 26.73 -9.85
N THR A 122 -32.65 26.64 -8.74
CA THR A 122 -34.11 26.40 -8.74
C THR A 122 -34.91 27.58 -8.20
N ASN A 123 -34.25 28.59 -7.61
CA ASN A 123 -34.82 29.71 -6.84
C ASN A 123 -35.76 29.31 -5.68
N ASN A 124 -35.90 28.00 -5.40
CA ASN A 124 -36.71 27.45 -4.34
C ASN A 124 -35.82 26.95 -3.19
N ARG A 125 -36.22 27.23 -1.95
CA ARG A 125 -35.49 26.78 -0.76
C ARG A 125 -35.59 25.26 -0.61
N PRO A 126 -34.45 24.53 -0.58
CA PRO A 126 -34.47 23.08 -0.45
C PRO A 126 -34.84 22.66 0.97
N THR A 127 -35.80 21.75 1.10
CA THR A 127 -36.20 21.18 2.40
C THR A 127 -35.70 19.75 2.55
N ASN A 128 -35.33 19.36 3.77
CA ASN A 128 -34.91 18.00 4.11
C ASN A 128 -35.70 17.48 5.32
N LYS A 129 -35.76 16.16 5.50
CA LYS A 129 -36.34 15.54 6.70
C LYS A 129 -35.23 15.11 7.66
N THR A 130 -35.48 15.25 8.96
CA THR A 130 -34.45 15.08 10.01
C THR A 130 -34.05 13.64 10.33
N GLY A 131 -34.81 12.63 9.91
CA GLY A 131 -34.60 11.21 10.26
C GLY A 131 -33.73 10.42 9.30
N LEU A 132 -33.75 9.08 9.47
CA LEU A 132 -32.84 8.14 8.80
C LEU A 132 -32.81 8.36 7.28
N CYS A 133 -31.63 8.70 6.75
CA CYS A 133 -31.38 8.98 5.33
C CYS A 133 -32.30 10.04 4.69
N GLY A 134 -32.91 10.94 5.48
CA GLY A 134 -33.80 11.98 4.98
C GLY A 134 -35.21 11.49 4.59
N LEU A 135 -35.60 10.29 5.02
CA LEU A 135 -36.88 9.67 4.62
C LEU A 135 -38.00 9.87 5.66
N VAL A 136 -37.64 10.01 6.94
CA VAL A 136 -38.56 10.07 8.08
C VAL A 136 -38.30 11.36 8.86
N GLY A 137 -39.32 11.95 9.50
CA GLY A 137 -39.15 13.12 10.39
C GLY A 137 -39.75 14.43 9.87
N LYS A 138 -39.59 15.50 10.65
CA LYS A 138 -40.10 16.84 10.35
C LYS A 138 -39.35 17.45 9.16
N GLN A 139 -40.07 18.15 8.29
CA GLN A 139 -39.51 18.86 7.15
C GLN A 139 -38.95 20.19 7.62
N VAL A 140 -37.66 20.41 7.40
CA VAL A 140 -36.91 21.59 7.83
C VAL A 140 -36.19 22.22 6.63
N ASP A 141 -35.96 23.54 6.68
CA ASP A 141 -35.13 24.22 5.69
C ASP A 141 -33.69 23.68 5.79
N SER A 142 -33.15 23.18 4.67
CA SER A 142 -31.85 22.52 4.66
C SER A 142 -30.71 23.49 4.98
N ILE A 143 -30.84 24.75 4.56
CA ILE A 143 -29.77 25.74 4.73
C ILE A 143 -29.64 26.13 6.20
N GLU A 144 -30.77 26.49 6.83
CA GLU A 144 -30.83 26.86 8.23
C GLU A 144 -30.42 25.68 9.13
N TYR A 145 -30.95 24.48 8.84
CA TYR A 145 -30.61 23.26 9.58
C TYR A 145 -29.12 22.91 9.52
N TYR A 146 -28.49 22.95 8.33
CA TYR A 146 -27.05 22.67 8.23
C TYR A 146 -26.20 23.79 8.83
N THR A 147 -26.65 25.04 8.80
CA THR A 147 -25.96 26.16 9.45
C THR A 147 -25.95 25.98 10.97
N GLU A 148 -27.10 25.61 11.56
CA GLU A 148 -27.22 25.31 12.99
C GLU A 148 -26.31 24.14 13.39
N LEU A 149 -26.36 23.03 12.64
CA LEU A 149 -25.49 21.87 12.88
C LEU A 149 -23.99 22.19 12.75
N ILE A 150 -23.61 23.09 11.83
CA ILE A 150 -22.22 23.54 11.69
C ILE A 150 -21.83 24.33 12.93
N ASN A 151 -22.65 25.29 13.38
CA ASN A 151 -22.37 26.08 14.57
C ASN A 151 -22.26 25.20 15.83
N GLU A 152 -23.18 24.24 15.99
CA GLU A 152 -23.12 23.25 17.08
C GLU A 152 -21.84 22.40 17.00
N SER A 153 -21.48 21.93 15.79
CA SER A 153 -20.28 21.13 15.58
C SER A 153 -18.99 21.92 15.81
N VAL A 154 -18.96 23.22 15.49
CA VAL A 154 -17.83 24.11 15.76
C VAL A 154 -17.69 24.32 17.27
N ALA A 155 -18.77 24.62 17.98
CA ALA A 155 -18.75 24.75 19.44
C ALA A 155 -18.28 23.47 20.13
N ASN A 156 -18.81 22.31 19.71
CA ASN A 156 -18.39 21.00 20.20
C ASN A 156 -16.93 20.68 19.84
N LEU A 157 -16.44 21.17 18.71
CA LEU A 157 -15.05 20.99 18.31
C LEU A 157 -14.12 21.85 19.16
N GLU A 158 -14.47 23.09 19.45
CA GLU A 158 -13.66 23.97 20.31
C GLU A 158 -13.57 23.46 21.75
N THR A 159 -14.67 22.92 22.30
CA THR A 159 -14.68 22.33 23.64
C THR A 159 -13.82 21.07 23.70
N GLU A 160 -13.97 20.17 22.73
CA GLU A 160 -13.17 18.94 22.64
C GLU A 160 -11.70 19.23 22.32
N GLN A 161 -11.39 20.23 21.50
CA GLN A 161 -10.01 20.68 21.28
C GLN A 161 -9.35 21.12 22.58
N LYS A 162 -10.04 21.97 23.37
CA LYS A 162 -9.54 22.41 24.69
C LYS A 162 -9.37 21.23 25.64
N ALA A 163 -10.33 20.30 25.65
CA ALA A 163 -10.25 19.08 26.46
C ALA A 163 -9.05 18.21 26.07
N VAL A 164 -8.83 17.98 24.77
CA VAL A 164 -7.71 17.16 24.27
C VAL A 164 -6.36 17.80 24.53
N LEU A 165 -6.27 19.14 24.47
CA LEU A 165 -5.05 19.86 24.84
C LEU A 165 -4.77 19.82 26.36
N ALA A 166 -5.82 19.69 27.18
CA ALA A 166 -5.72 19.52 28.63
C ALA A 166 -5.51 18.06 29.06
N GLU A 167 -5.96 17.09 28.26
CA GLU A 167 -5.77 15.66 28.50
C GLU A 167 -4.31 15.23 28.39
N LYS A 168 -4.02 14.04 28.94
CA LYS A 168 -2.68 13.48 29.03
C LYS A 168 -2.08 13.27 27.63
N GLN A 169 -1.13 14.14 27.31
CA GLN A 169 -0.30 14.07 26.11
C GLN A 169 0.33 12.66 25.95
N GLN A 170 0.34 12.15 24.71
CA GLN A 170 0.76 10.77 24.44
C GLN A 170 2.29 10.60 24.50
N THR A 171 2.73 9.34 24.49
CA THR A 171 4.16 8.95 24.48
C THR A 171 4.84 9.08 23.10
N ALA A 172 4.27 9.85 22.17
CA ALA A 172 4.84 10.14 20.85
C ALA A 172 4.86 11.65 20.58
N ALA A 173 5.87 12.14 19.88
CA ALA A 173 6.00 13.55 19.49
C ALA A 173 6.77 13.68 18.17
N VAL A 174 6.51 14.77 17.45
CA VAL A 174 7.35 15.23 16.34
C VAL A 174 8.22 16.36 16.87
N VAL A 175 9.53 16.26 16.66
CA VAL A 175 10.50 17.25 17.14
C VAL A 175 11.14 17.93 15.95
N PHE A 176 11.24 19.25 16.01
CA PHE A 176 11.75 20.10 14.94
C PHE A 176 13.12 20.69 15.30
N PHE A 177 13.99 20.74 14.32
CA PHE A 177 15.32 21.35 14.43
C PHE A 177 15.45 22.54 13.49
N THR A 178 16.36 23.45 13.82
CA THR A 178 16.73 24.59 12.97
C THR A 178 17.51 24.14 11.73
N THR A 179 18.28 23.05 11.84
CA THR A 179 19.12 22.53 10.75
C THR A 179 18.74 21.10 10.36
N ARG A 180 18.80 20.81 9.05
CA ARG A 180 18.54 19.47 8.49
C ARG A 180 19.58 18.43 8.93
N VAL A 181 20.82 18.86 9.13
CA VAL A 181 21.91 17.99 9.58
C VAL A 181 21.65 17.51 11.01
N ALA A 182 21.21 18.41 11.90
CA ALA A 182 20.83 18.03 13.26
C ALA A 182 19.65 17.06 13.26
N ALA A 183 18.60 17.33 12.48
CA ALA A 183 17.44 16.42 12.35
C ALA A 183 17.85 15.03 11.84
N ALA A 184 18.63 14.96 10.75
CA ALA A 184 19.06 13.70 10.17
C ALA A 184 20.01 12.91 11.10
N SER A 185 20.89 13.60 11.83
CA SER A 185 21.79 13.00 12.82
C SER A 185 21.02 12.48 14.03
N ALA A 186 20.08 13.26 14.54
CA ALA A 186 19.20 12.88 15.64
C ALA A 186 18.31 11.68 15.27
N ALA A 187 17.85 11.59 14.03
CA ALA A 187 17.04 10.46 13.57
C ALA A 187 17.80 9.13 13.46
N GLN A 188 19.14 9.17 13.39
CA GLN A 188 20.01 8.01 13.24
C GLN A 188 20.67 7.58 14.56
N SER A 189 20.73 8.48 15.53
CA SER A 189 21.40 8.26 16.82
C SER A 189 20.48 7.61 17.84
N LEU A 190 21.07 6.83 18.76
CA LEU A 190 20.39 6.32 19.94
C LEU A 190 20.40 7.39 21.03
N HIS A 191 19.23 7.73 21.58
CA HIS A 191 19.08 8.83 22.55
C HIS A 191 19.14 8.37 24.02
N CYS A 192 18.77 7.12 24.30
CA CYS A 192 18.76 6.56 25.66
C CYS A 192 19.61 5.30 25.74
N GLN A 193 20.16 5.01 26.93
CA GLN A 193 20.90 3.76 27.19
C GLN A 193 20.07 2.51 26.88
N MET A 194 18.76 2.60 27.12
CA MET A 194 17.81 1.53 26.83
C MET A 194 17.07 1.84 25.52
N VAL A 195 17.14 0.91 24.56
CA VAL A 195 16.60 1.07 23.19
C VAL A 195 15.07 1.09 23.15
N ASP A 196 14.41 0.64 24.22
CA ASP A 196 12.95 0.62 24.34
C ASP A 196 12.34 1.99 24.68
N LYS A 197 13.16 2.95 25.09
CA LYS A 197 12.78 4.33 25.43
C LYS A 197 13.36 5.30 24.40
N TRP A 198 12.61 6.36 24.10
CA TRP A 198 13.02 7.38 23.13
C TRP A 198 13.40 6.79 21.76
N THR A 199 12.51 5.95 21.22
CA THR A 199 12.68 5.40 19.87
C THR A 199 12.50 6.52 18.85
N VAL A 200 13.58 6.94 18.20
CA VAL A 200 13.55 7.98 17.18
C VAL A 200 13.60 7.38 15.77
N THR A 201 12.81 7.95 14.88
CA THR A 201 12.81 7.65 13.43
C THR A 201 12.69 8.95 12.64
N GLU A 202 13.13 8.96 11.38
CA GLU A 202 12.88 10.10 10.49
C GLU A 202 11.37 10.36 10.38
N ALA A 203 10.97 11.62 10.52
CA ALA A 203 9.56 11.96 10.34
C ALA A 203 9.16 11.74 8.87
N PRO A 204 8.05 11.04 8.60
CA PRO A 204 7.51 10.99 7.24
C PRO A 204 6.88 12.35 6.89
N GLU A 205 6.58 12.57 5.61
CA GLU A 205 5.79 13.73 5.16
C GLU A 205 4.48 13.83 5.98
N PRO A 206 3.99 15.04 6.33
CA PRO A 206 2.78 15.19 7.14
C PRO A 206 1.57 14.40 6.63
N ARG A 207 1.41 14.30 5.30
CA ARG A 207 0.34 13.53 4.63
C ARG A 207 0.46 12.02 4.80
N GLU A 208 1.67 11.51 5.05
CA GLU A 208 1.90 10.09 5.30
C GLU A 208 1.66 9.70 6.76
N LEU A 209 1.66 10.65 7.70
CA LEU A 209 1.67 10.36 9.12
C LEU A 209 0.30 9.81 9.59
N LEU A 210 0.31 8.57 10.11
CA LEU A 210 -0.86 7.91 10.68
C LEU A 210 -0.97 8.19 12.17
N TRP A 211 -1.58 9.31 12.54
CA TRP A 211 -1.76 9.77 13.92
C TRP A 211 -2.33 8.71 14.88
N GLN A 212 -3.30 7.91 14.42
CA GLN A 212 -3.93 6.85 15.21
C GLN A 212 -2.92 5.78 15.69
N ASN A 213 -1.84 5.57 14.95
CA ASN A 213 -0.84 4.54 15.23
C ASN A 213 0.32 5.03 16.12
N LEU A 214 0.42 6.34 16.38
CA LEU A 214 1.51 6.93 17.15
C LEU A 214 1.40 6.57 18.64
N ASN A 215 0.18 6.49 19.18
CA ASN A 215 -0.08 6.17 20.59
C ASN A 215 0.34 4.75 21.03
N ILE A 216 0.60 3.86 20.07
CA ILE A 216 0.82 2.45 20.39
C ILE A 216 2.26 2.26 20.92
N LYS A 217 2.39 1.82 22.17
CA LYS A 217 3.68 1.48 22.81
C LYS A 217 4.42 0.36 22.08
N LEU A 218 5.76 0.36 22.15
CA LEU A 218 6.64 -0.62 21.49
C LEU A 218 6.24 -2.07 21.75
N PHE A 219 6.04 -2.46 23.01
CA PHE A 219 5.70 -3.85 23.35
C PHE A 219 4.37 -4.30 22.72
N SER A 220 3.34 -3.44 22.74
CA SER A 220 2.07 -3.71 22.08
C SER A 220 2.22 -3.81 20.56
N ARG A 221 3.08 -2.99 19.94
CA ARG A 221 3.39 -3.08 18.50
C ARG A 221 4.00 -4.43 18.13
N ILE A 222 4.96 -4.92 18.92
CA ILE A 222 5.61 -6.22 18.68
C ILE A 222 4.56 -7.34 18.73
N ILE A 223 3.73 -7.38 19.77
CA ILE A 223 2.66 -8.38 19.90
C ILE A 223 1.69 -8.30 18.73
N ARG A 224 1.22 -7.09 18.39
CA ARG A 224 0.29 -6.87 17.25
C ARG A 224 0.90 -7.37 15.95
N GLN A 225 2.18 -7.11 15.70
CA GLN A 225 2.88 -7.57 14.52
C GLN A 225 2.89 -9.11 14.43
N TYR A 226 3.20 -9.81 15.52
CA TYR A 226 3.15 -11.28 15.55
C TYR A 226 1.73 -11.83 15.35
N VAL A 227 0.74 -11.25 16.01
CA VAL A 227 -0.69 -11.63 15.85
C VAL A 227 -1.14 -11.44 14.41
N ILE A 228 -0.75 -10.33 13.78
CA ILE A 228 -1.10 -10.03 12.38
C ILE A 228 -0.38 -10.99 11.43
N TYR A 229 0.90 -11.31 11.66
CA TYR A 229 1.61 -12.33 10.88
C TYR A 229 0.97 -13.70 11.00
N PHE A 230 0.55 -14.09 12.20
CA PHE A 230 -0.21 -15.32 12.42
C PHE A 230 -1.54 -15.29 11.65
N PHE A 231 -2.31 -14.21 11.72
CA PHE A 231 -3.58 -14.08 10.99
C PHE A 231 -3.37 -14.08 9.47
N VAL A 232 -2.33 -13.43 8.97
CA VAL A 232 -1.96 -13.46 7.54
C VAL A 232 -1.57 -14.87 7.12
N ALA A 233 -0.81 -15.60 7.94
CA ALA A 233 -0.47 -17.00 7.66
C ALA A 233 -1.71 -17.89 7.59
N LEU A 234 -2.66 -17.74 8.54
CA LEU A 234 -3.96 -18.41 8.50
C LEU A 234 -4.74 -18.04 7.23
N THR A 235 -4.77 -16.75 6.89
CA THR A 235 -5.43 -16.27 5.67
C THR A 235 -4.83 -16.91 4.43
N ILE A 236 -3.50 -17.05 4.35
CA ILE A 236 -2.82 -17.68 3.22
C ILE A 236 -3.14 -19.17 3.12
N LEU A 237 -3.10 -19.91 4.24
CA LEU A 237 -3.31 -21.36 4.27
C LEU A 237 -4.77 -21.75 4.05
N PHE A 238 -5.70 -21.00 4.63
CA PHE A 238 -7.11 -21.36 4.66
C PHE A 238 -7.97 -20.55 3.69
N TYR A 239 -7.41 -19.72 2.81
CA TYR A 239 -8.21 -18.85 1.93
C TYR A 239 -9.20 -19.58 1.03
N MET A 240 -8.91 -20.84 0.68
CA MET A 240 -9.81 -21.68 -0.10
C MET A 240 -11.12 -21.98 0.63
N ILE A 241 -11.11 -22.03 1.97
CA ILE A 241 -12.29 -22.32 2.78
C ILE A 241 -13.30 -21.16 2.71
N PRO A 242 -12.92 -19.88 2.97
CA PRO A 242 -13.81 -18.75 2.74
C PRO A 242 -14.30 -18.63 1.30
N ILE A 243 -13.47 -18.94 0.29
CA ILE A 243 -13.90 -18.98 -1.11
C ILE A 243 -15.02 -20.02 -1.30
N ALA A 244 -14.80 -21.25 -0.84
CA ALA A 244 -15.79 -22.32 -0.94
C ALA A 244 -17.07 -21.99 -0.17
N PHE A 245 -16.94 -21.39 1.01
CA PHE A 245 -18.07 -20.94 1.82
C PHE A 245 -18.89 -19.84 1.12
N VAL A 246 -18.24 -18.79 0.61
CA VAL A 246 -18.92 -17.73 -0.15
C VAL A 246 -19.58 -18.32 -1.39
N SER A 247 -18.90 -19.21 -2.13
CA SER A 247 -19.47 -19.91 -3.27
C SER A 247 -20.70 -20.77 -2.90
N ALA A 248 -20.69 -21.43 -1.74
CA ALA A 248 -21.78 -22.28 -1.28
C ALA A 248 -22.97 -21.47 -0.75
N VAL A 249 -22.74 -20.35 -0.05
CA VAL A 249 -23.80 -19.46 0.46
C VAL A 249 -24.46 -18.68 -0.69
N THR A 250 -23.70 -18.34 -1.72
CA THR A 250 -24.17 -17.56 -2.87
C THR A 250 -24.87 -18.41 -3.94
N THR A 251 -25.10 -19.71 -3.68
CA THR A 251 -26.00 -20.50 -4.52
C THR A 251 -27.42 -19.96 -4.41
N LEU A 252 -28.14 -19.95 -5.53
CA LEU A 252 -29.47 -19.36 -5.61
C LEU A 252 -30.44 -19.97 -4.59
N GLU A 253 -30.37 -21.29 -4.39
CA GLU A 253 -31.22 -22.03 -3.44
C GLU A 253 -31.00 -21.59 -1.99
N ASN A 254 -29.75 -21.33 -1.58
CA ASN A 254 -29.44 -20.86 -0.23
C ASN A 254 -29.78 -19.38 -0.07
N LEU A 255 -29.57 -18.57 -1.11
CA LEU A 255 -29.90 -17.15 -1.09
C LEU A 255 -31.41 -16.91 -1.00
N GLN A 256 -32.24 -17.72 -1.66
CA GLN A 256 -33.71 -17.69 -1.55
C GLN A 256 -34.22 -17.97 -0.14
N LYS A 257 -33.47 -18.77 0.65
CA LYS A 257 -33.78 -19.05 2.06
C LYS A 257 -33.40 -17.88 2.97
N ILE A 258 -32.28 -17.23 2.69
CA ILE A 258 -31.74 -16.13 3.52
C ILE A 258 -32.44 -14.79 3.22
N ILE A 259 -32.77 -14.51 1.95
CA ILE A 259 -33.36 -13.25 1.50
C ILE A 259 -34.68 -13.53 0.75
N PRO A 260 -35.82 -13.68 1.46
CA PRO A 260 -37.09 -14.08 0.86
C PRO A 260 -37.65 -13.08 -0.18
N PHE A 261 -37.20 -11.82 -0.15
CA PHE A 261 -37.60 -10.78 -1.13
C PHE A 261 -37.13 -11.08 -2.57
N ILE A 262 -36.15 -11.98 -2.75
CA ILE A 262 -35.61 -12.33 -4.06
C ILE A 262 -36.46 -13.40 -4.78
N LYS A 263 -37.32 -14.14 -4.05
CA LYS A 263 -38.19 -15.19 -4.60
C LYS A 263 -39.00 -14.75 -5.84
N PRO A 264 -39.77 -13.66 -5.82
CA PRO A 264 -40.58 -13.25 -6.98
C PRO A 264 -39.75 -12.83 -8.20
N ILE A 265 -38.50 -12.39 -8.01
CA ILE A 265 -37.60 -12.00 -9.11
C ILE A 265 -36.98 -13.24 -9.78
N VAL A 266 -36.82 -14.32 -9.01
CA VAL A 266 -36.16 -15.55 -9.43
C VAL A 266 -37.12 -16.56 -10.09
N GLU A 267 -38.44 -16.35 -9.98
CA GLU A 267 -39.43 -17.15 -10.70
C GLU A 267 -39.38 -16.93 -12.23
N ILE A 268 -38.78 -15.83 -12.70
CA ILE A 268 -38.58 -15.57 -14.13
C ILE A 268 -37.43 -16.44 -14.65
N THR A 269 -37.73 -17.41 -15.53
CA THR A 269 -36.80 -18.45 -16.01
C THR A 269 -35.50 -17.88 -16.62
N ALA A 270 -35.58 -16.76 -17.34
CA ALA A 270 -34.42 -16.09 -17.93
C ALA A 270 -33.52 -15.40 -16.88
N ILE A 271 -34.12 -14.81 -15.84
CA ILE A 271 -33.37 -14.13 -14.76
C ILE A 271 -32.75 -15.17 -13.83
N ARG A 272 -33.45 -16.28 -13.58
CA ARG A 272 -32.98 -17.41 -12.78
C ARG A 272 -31.67 -17.98 -13.32
N THR A 273 -31.63 -18.31 -14.61
CA THR A 273 -30.46 -18.91 -15.28
C THR A 273 -29.25 -17.96 -15.29
N ILE A 274 -29.50 -16.66 -15.49
CA ILE A 274 -28.46 -15.62 -15.39
C ILE A 274 -27.96 -15.51 -13.94
N LEU A 275 -28.85 -15.39 -12.95
CA LEU A 275 -28.45 -15.27 -11.56
C LEU A 275 -27.72 -16.52 -11.05
N GLU A 276 -28.18 -17.73 -11.37
CA GLU A 276 -27.48 -18.98 -11.00
C GLU A 276 -26.05 -19.02 -11.56
N SER A 277 -25.85 -18.52 -12.79
CA SER A 277 -24.54 -18.55 -13.45
C SER A 277 -23.60 -17.44 -12.99
N PHE A 278 -24.11 -16.22 -12.77
CA PHE A 278 -23.30 -15.04 -12.49
C PHE A 278 -23.19 -14.69 -11.00
N LEU A 279 -24.18 -15.01 -10.17
CA LEU A 279 -24.19 -14.59 -8.76
C LEU A 279 -23.00 -15.14 -7.96
N PRO A 280 -22.65 -16.45 -8.03
CA PRO A 280 -21.47 -16.96 -7.33
C PRO A 280 -20.18 -16.34 -7.86
N GLN A 281 -20.11 -16.05 -9.16
CA GLN A 281 -18.94 -15.44 -9.80
C GLN A 281 -18.74 -13.99 -9.37
N ILE A 282 -19.82 -13.20 -9.31
CA ILE A 282 -19.79 -11.81 -8.83
C ILE A 282 -19.43 -11.77 -7.35
N ALA A 283 -20.05 -12.62 -6.53
CA ALA A 283 -19.76 -12.67 -5.10
C ALA A 283 -18.30 -13.07 -4.82
N LEU A 284 -17.78 -14.04 -5.58
CA LEU A 284 -16.38 -14.43 -5.52
C LEU A 284 -15.45 -13.28 -5.94
N LEU A 285 -15.78 -12.57 -7.03
CA LEU A 285 -15.00 -11.42 -7.50
C LEU A 285 -14.96 -10.29 -6.45
N VAL A 286 -16.10 -9.99 -5.83
CA VAL A 286 -16.18 -9.00 -4.73
C VAL A 286 -15.34 -9.44 -3.53
N PHE A 287 -15.40 -10.73 -3.16
CA PHE A 287 -14.60 -11.27 -2.07
C PHE A 287 -13.08 -11.16 -2.34
N LEU A 288 -12.65 -11.50 -3.56
CA LEU A 288 -11.25 -11.33 -3.98
C LEU A 288 -10.84 -9.85 -4.04
N ALA A 289 -11.72 -8.95 -4.47
CA ALA A 289 -11.46 -7.51 -4.48
C ALA A 289 -11.37 -6.90 -3.08
N MET A 290 -11.94 -7.55 -2.06
CA MET A 290 -11.84 -7.14 -0.66
C MET A 290 -10.48 -7.47 -0.05
N LEU A 291 -9.78 -8.49 -0.55
CA LEU A 291 -8.52 -8.97 0.04
C LEU A 291 -7.44 -7.89 0.15
N PRO A 292 -7.11 -7.10 -0.90
CA PRO A 292 -6.10 -6.05 -0.74
C PRO A 292 -6.50 -4.98 0.30
N LYS A 293 -7.80 -4.69 0.42
CA LYS A 293 -8.31 -3.77 1.45
C LYS A 293 -8.15 -4.36 2.84
N LEU A 294 -8.44 -5.65 3.01
CA LEU A 294 -8.21 -6.38 4.26
C LEU A 294 -6.72 -6.39 4.63
N LEU A 295 -5.83 -6.69 3.70
CA LEU A 295 -4.38 -6.70 3.96
C LEU A 295 -3.82 -5.31 4.29
N LEU A 296 -4.37 -4.26 3.68
CA LEU A 296 -4.04 -2.89 4.03
C LEU A 296 -4.55 -2.51 5.42
N PHE A 297 -5.78 -2.92 5.76
CA PHE A 297 -6.33 -2.74 7.11
C PHE A 297 -5.48 -3.44 8.17
N LEU A 298 -5.13 -4.71 7.94
CA LEU A 298 -4.23 -5.46 8.82
C LEU A 298 -2.87 -4.77 8.94
N SER A 299 -2.30 -4.27 7.84
CA SER A 299 -1.01 -3.56 7.87
C SER A 299 -1.07 -2.23 8.63
N LYS A 300 -2.21 -1.52 8.59
CA LYS A 300 -2.42 -0.33 9.43
C LYS A 300 -2.54 -0.71 10.90
N ALA A 301 -3.16 -1.84 11.22
CA ALA A 301 -3.30 -2.34 12.59
C ALA A 301 -1.98 -2.78 13.25
N GLU A 302 -0.89 -2.96 12.49
CA GLU A 302 0.46 -3.28 13.00
C GLU A 302 1.08 -2.13 13.82
N GLY A 303 0.51 -0.91 13.75
CA GLY A 303 1.05 0.26 14.44
C GLY A 303 2.21 0.94 13.71
N ILE A 304 2.25 0.78 12.38
CA ILE A 304 3.18 1.47 11.49
C ILE A 304 2.82 2.97 11.45
N PRO A 305 3.79 3.89 11.68
CA PRO A 305 3.51 5.33 11.77
C PRO A 305 3.29 6.01 10.42
N ALA A 306 3.80 5.47 9.31
CA ALA A 306 3.72 6.09 7.98
C ALA A 306 2.85 5.26 7.02
N GLN A 307 1.98 5.92 6.26
CA GLN A 307 1.11 5.30 5.26
C GLN A 307 1.91 4.65 4.14
N SER A 308 2.99 5.28 3.68
CA SER A 308 3.92 4.71 2.68
C SER A 308 4.49 3.37 3.15
N HIS A 309 4.87 3.29 4.43
CA HIS A 309 5.37 2.06 5.04
C HIS A 309 4.26 1.01 5.22
N ALA A 310 3.05 1.42 5.61
CA ALA A 310 1.91 0.51 5.72
C ALA A 310 1.53 -0.10 4.36
N ILE A 311 1.57 0.69 3.28
CA ILE A 311 1.34 0.23 1.91
C ILE A 311 2.43 -0.76 1.47
N ARG A 312 3.70 -0.48 1.78
CA ARG A 312 4.80 -1.42 1.55
C ARG A 312 4.60 -2.75 2.28
N ALA A 313 4.17 -2.71 3.54
CA ALA A 313 3.86 -3.89 4.32
C ALA A 313 2.66 -4.67 3.75
N ALA A 314 1.61 -3.97 3.31
CA ALA A 314 0.44 -4.58 2.67
C ALA A 314 0.79 -5.25 1.34
N SER A 315 1.57 -4.56 0.51
CA SER A 315 2.13 -5.09 -0.74
C SER A 315 2.93 -6.37 -0.50
N GLY A 316 3.79 -6.37 0.53
CA GLY A 316 4.57 -7.56 0.91
C GLY A 316 3.71 -8.76 1.34
N LYS A 317 2.64 -8.52 2.10
CA LYS A 317 1.67 -9.58 2.48
C LYS A 317 0.92 -10.11 1.26
N TYR A 318 0.49 -9.21 0.38
CA TYR A 318 -0.25 -9.58 -0.83
C TYR A 318 0.63 -10.38 -1.80
N PHE A 319 1.92 -10.05 -1.93
CA PHE A 319 2.84 -10.86 -2.72
C PHE A 319 2.96 -12.29 -2.19
N TYR A 320 3.16 -12.47 -0.87
CA TYR A 320 3.22 -13.82 -0.29
C TYR A 320 1.91 -14.58 -0.54
N PHE A 321 0.78 -13.93 -0.32
CA PHE A 321 -0.52 -14.50 -0.64
C PHE A 321 -0.61 -14.95 -2.11
N SER A 322 -0.21 -14.10 -3.05
CA SER A 322 -0.23 -14.40 -4.49
C SER A 322 0.69 -15.57 -4.85
N VAL A 323 1.90 -15.63 -4.30
CA VAL A 323 2.83 -16.75 -4.57
C VAL A 323 2.30 -18.06 -4.01
N PHE A 324 1.79 -18.08 -2.78
CA PHE A 324 1.31 -19.33 -2.18
C PHE A 324 -0.03 -19.80 -2.75
N ASN A 325 -1.00 -18.90 -2.97
CA ASN A 325 -2.33 -19.28 -3.44
C ASN A 325 -2.44 -19.35 -4.97
N VAL A 326 -1.90 -18.36 -5.68
CA VAL A 326 -2.08 -18.28 -7.14
C VAL A 326 -1.01 -19.07 -7.86
N PHE A 327 0.25 -18.97 -7.46
CA PHE A 327 1.33 -19.74 -8.10
C PHE A 327 1.37 -21.18 -7.56
N ILE A 328 1.78 -21.38 -6.31
CA ILE A 328 1.92 -22.72 -5.72
C ILE A 328 0.56 -23.42 -5.66
N GLY A 329 -0.48 -22.74 -5.18
CA GLY A 329 -1.83 -23.29 -5.06
C GLY A 329 -2.38 -23.83 -6.37
N VAL A 330 -2.29 -23.09 -7.48
CA VAL A 330 -2.75 -23.59 -8.80
C VAL A 330 -1.85 -24.70 -9.34
N THR A 331 -0.53 -24.63 -9.15
CA THR A 331 0.36 -25.73 -9.57
C THR A 331 0.08 -27.02 -8.83
N LEU A 332 -0.35 -26.93 -7.57
CA LEU A 332 -0.63 -28.08 -6.71
C LEU A 332 -2.11 -28.42 -6.62
N ALA A 333 -3.05 -27.64 -7.16
CA ALA A 333 -4.49 -27.78 -6.90
C ALA A 333 -5.06 -29.17 -7.22
N GLY A 334 -4.52 -29.85 -8.25
CA GLY A 334 -4.90 -31.23 -8.59
C GLY A 334 -4.32 -32.31 -7.67
N THR A 335 -3.29 -31.97 -6.87
CA THR A 335 -2.57 -32.89 -5.97
C THR A 335 -2.70 -32.50 -4.50
N LEU A 336 -3.14 -31.27 -4.18
CA LEU A 336 -3.08 -30.63 -2.86
C LEU A 336 -3.81 -31.42 -1.77
N PHE A 337 -5.03 -31.90 -2.03
CA PHE A 337 -5.78 -32.67 -1.03
C PHE A 337 -5.14 -34.02 -0.67
N ASN A 338 -4.59 -34.72 -1.66
CA ASN A 338 -3.92 -36.00 -1.44
C ASN A 338 -2.53 -35.77 -0.81
N THR A 339 -1.81 -34.75 -1.26
CA THR A 339 -0.45 -34.44 -0.81
C THR A 339 -0.37 -33.76 0.54
N VAL A 340 -1.36 -32.97 0.98
CA VAL A 340 -1.42 -32.46 2.36
C VAL A 340 -1.56 -33.61 3.34
N LYS A 341 -2.34 -34.64 2.99
CA LYS A 341 -2.45 -35.87 3.80
C LYS A 341 -1.13 -36.65 3.86
N ASP A 342 -0.35 -36.64 2.78
CA ASP A 342 0.95 -37.32 2.71
C ASP A 342 2.08 -36.50 3.38
N ILE A 343 2.08 -35.17 3.24
CA ILE A 343 3.04 -34.24 3.86
C ILE A 343 2.81 -34.14 5.36
N ALA A 344 1.55 -34.11 5.81
CA ALA A 344 1.21 -34.11 7.24
C ALA A 344 1.66 -35.41 7.93
N LYS A 345 1.72 -36.52 7.19
CA LYS A 345 2.25 -37.79 7.68
C LYS A 345 3.78 -37.83 7.69
N ASN A 346 4.46 -37.22 6.71
CA ASN A 346 5.93 -37.16 6.64
C ASN A 346 6.41 -35.88 5.89
N PRO A 347 6.83 -34.81 6.58
CA PRO A 347 7.26 -33.57 5.95
C PRO A 347 8.69 -33.67 5.41
N LYS A 348 8.92 -34.50 4.39
CA LYS A 348 10.22 -34.53 3.69
C LYS A 348 10.24 -33.46 2.59
N LEU A 349 11.15 -32.50 2.70
CA LEU A 349 11.36 -31.42 1.72
C LEU A 349 11.52 -31.94 0.29
N ASP A 350 12.18 -33.08 0.13
CA ASP A 350 12.39 -33.77 -1.15
C ASP A 350 11.08 -34.16 -1.85
N MET A 351 10.07 -34.61 -1.09
CA MET A 351 8.76 -34.98 -1.65
C MET A 351 8.03 -33.77 -2.24
N VAL A 352 8.07 -32.63 -1.55
CA VAL A 352 7.45 -31.38 -1.99
C VAL A 352 8.12 -30.88 -3.27
N ILE A 353 9.45 -30.90 -3.30
CA ILE A 353 10.25 -30.48 -4.44
C ILE A 353 9.96 -31.35 -5.68
N ASN A 354 9.92 -32.67 -5.52
CA ASN A 354 9.64 -33.61 -6.62
C ASN A 354 8.18 -33.52 -7.12
N LEU A 355 7.22 -33.36 -6.21
CA LEU A 355 5.82 -33.14 -6.56
C LEU A 355 5.67 -31.88 -7.41
N LEU A 356 6.23 -30.77 -6.93
CA LEU A 356 6.16 -29.48 -7.62
C LEU A 356 6.81 -29.57 -9.02
N ALA A 357 7.96 -30.24 -9.12
CA ALA A 357 8.64 -30.51 -10.39
C ALA A 357 7.78 -31.28 -11.41
N THR A 358 6.98 -32.24 -10.98
CA THR A 358 6.12 -33.02 -11.89
C THR A 358 4.82 -32.30 -12.27
N SER A 359 4.29 -31.46 -11.38
CA SER A 359 3.05 -30.72 -11.62
C SER A 359 3.25 -29.43 -12.41
N LEU A 360 4.39 -28.74 -12.25
CA LEU A 360 4.69 -27.48 -12.93
C LEU A 360 4.50 -27.53 -14.45
N PRO A 361 5.06 -28.51 -15.20
CA PRO A 361 4.85 -28.58 -16.64
C PRO A 361 3.38 -28.72 -17.06
N LYS A 362 2.55 -29.38 -16.24
CA LYS A 362 1.12 -29.57 -16.53
C LYS A 362 0.35 -28.26 -16.45
N SER A 363 0.73 -27.38 -15.53
CA SER A 363 0.11 -26.06 -15.34
C SER A 363 0.68 -24.97 -16.26
N ALA A 364 1.67 -25.27 -17.11
CA ALA A 364 2.34 -24.28 -17.97
C ALA A 364 1.35 -23.56 -18.91
N THR A 365 0.44 -24.30 -19.54
CA THR A 365 -0.58 -23.73 -20.44
C THR A 365 -1.52 -22.77 -19.72
N PHE A 366 -1.92 -23.10 -18.48
CA PHE A 366 -2.73 -22.21 -17.66
C PHE A 366 -2.03 -20.88 -17.41
N PHE A 367 -0.76 -20.92 -16.99
CA PHE A 367 0.00 -19.70 -16.72
C PHE A 367 0.31 -18.89 -17.98
N LEU A 368 0.51 -19.56 -19.12
CA LEU A 368 0.63 -18.90 -20.42
C LEU A 368 -0.62 -18.06 -20.73
N THR A 369 -1.80 -18.68 -20.62
CA THR A 369 -3.08 -17.99 -20.83
C THR A 369 -3.32 -16.91 -19.78
N TYR A 370 -2.94 -17.14 -18.52
CA TYR A 370 -3.07 -16.17 -17.44
C TYR A 370 -2.25 -14.91 -17.70
N VAL A 371 -0.96 -15.05 -18.05
CA VAL A 371 -0.10 -13.91 -18.41
C VAL A 371 -0.63 -13.23 -19.67
N SER A 372 -1.09 -14.01 -20.65
CA SER A 372 -1.69 -13.50 -21.89
C SER A 372 -2.88 -12.58 -21.62
N LEU A 373 -3.83 -13.08 -20.82
CA LEU A 373 -5.02 -12.34 -20.41
C LEU A 373 -4.66 -11.07 -19.64
N LYS A 374 -3.66 -11.15 -18.75
CA LYS A 374 -3.22 -10.01 -17.95
C LYS A 374 -2.57 -8.91 -18.78
N PHE A 375 -1.83 -9.23 -19.84
CA PHE A 375 -1.29 -8.17 -20.70
C PHE A 375 -2.36 -7.58 -21.63
N PHE A 376 -3.14 -8.42 -22.32
CA PHE A 376 -4.14 -7.93 -23.29
C PHE A 376 -5.28 -7.18 -22.61
N ILE A 377 -5.98 -7.85 -21.70
CA ILE A 377 -7.17 -7.28 -21.04
C ILE A 377 -6.76 -6.38 -19.90
N GLY A 378 -5.76 -6.77 -19.09
CA GLY A 378 -5.35 -5.99 -17.93
C GLY A 378 -4.86 -4.59 -18.30
N TYR A 379 -3.89 -4.47 -19.22
CA TYR A 379 -3.44 -3.15 -19.67
C TYR A 379 -4.44 -2.43 -20.57
N GLY A 380 -5.29 -3.15 -21.33
CA GLY A 380 -6.39 -2.54 -22.07
C GLY A 380 -7.41 -1.83 -21.17
N LEU A 381 -7.81 -2.47 -20.07
CA LEU A 381 -8.69 -1.88 -19.06
C LEU A 381 -8.03 -0.75 -18.27
N GLU A 382 -6.72 -0.88 -17.98
CA GLU A 382 -5.95 0.17 -17.32
C GLU A 382 -5.78 1.41 -18.21
N LEU A 383 -5.53 1.22 -19.51
CA LEU A 383 -5.39 2.31 -20.46
C LEU A 383 -6.71 3.07 -20.67
N SER A 384 -7.80 2.32 -20.86
CA SER A 384 -9.13 2.89 -21.12
C SER A 384 -9.82 3.47 -19.89
N ARG A 385 -9.41 3.05 -18.67
CA ARG A 385 -10.00 3.44 -17.39
C ARG A 385 -11.54 3.44 -17.41
N ILE A 386 -12.13 2.42 -18.03
CA ILE A 386 -13.59 2.33 -18.22
C ILE A 386 -14.34 2.42 -16.89
N ILE A 387 -13.84 1.75 -15.84
CA ILE A 387 -14.49 1.74 -14.52
C ILE A 387 -14.52 3.16 -13.91
N PRO A 388 -13.39 3.89 -13.73
CA PRO A 388 -13.43 5.29 -13.31
C PRO A 388 -14.31 6.18 -14.18
N LEU A 389 -14.29 5.99 -15.51
CA LEU A 389 -15.08 6.81 -16.44
C LEU A 389 -16.59 6.61 -16.22
N ILE A 390 -17.05 5.36 -16.11
CA ILE A 390 -18.47 5.05 -15.82
C ILE A 390 -18.86 5.64 -14.47
N ILE A 391 -18.03 5.44 -13.43
CA ILE A 391 -18.30 5.99 -12.10
C ILE A 391 -18.39 7.52 -12.13
N PHE A 392 -17.51 8.19 -12.89
CA PHE A 392 -17.56 9.64 -13.03
C PHE A 392 -18.85 10.11 -13.68
N HIS A 393 -19.28 9.51 -14.80
CA HIS A 393 -20.52 9.91 -15.47
C HIS A 393 -21.76 9.64 -14.60
N LEU A 394 -21.78 8.52 -13.87
CA LEU A 394 -22.84 8.24 -12.90
C LEU A 394 -22.85 9.25 -11.76
N LYS A 395 -21.69 9.58 -11.17
CA LYS A 395 -21.57 10.59 -10.11
C LYS A 395 -21.97 11.97 -10.63
N LYS A 396 -21.48 12.38 -11.80
CA LYS A 396 -21.79 13.67 -12.41
C LYS A 396 -23.29 13.82 -12.68
N LYS A 397 -23.96 12.76 -13.15
CA LYS A 397 -25.39 12.81 -13.48
C LYS A 397 -26.31 12.76 -12.25
N TYR A 398 -25.98 11.94 -11.26
CA TYR A 398 -26.90 11.63 -10.14
C TYR A 398 -26.49 12.23 -8.79
N VAL A 399 -25.20 12.50 -8.58
CA VAL A 399 -24.66 12.86 -7.25
C VAL A 399 -24.19 14.31 -7.20
N CYS A 400 -23.34 14.72 -8.15
CA CYS A 400 -22.67 16.03 -8.14
C CYS A 400 -23.65 17.15 -8.48
N LYS A 401 -23.71 18.18 -7.64
CA LYS A 401 -24.43 19.43 -7.89
C LYS A 401 -23.55 20.67 -7.82
N THR A 402 -22.39 20.58 -7.16
CA THR A 402 -21.41 21.68 -7.05
C THR A 402 -20.17 21.41 -7.90
N GLU A 403 -19.46 22.47 -8.31
CA GLU A 403 -18.19 22.33 -9.03
C GLU A 403 -17.12 21.58 -8.21
N ALA A 404 -17.10 21.80 -6.90
CA ALA A 404 -16.20 21.10 -5.98
C ALA A 404 -16.47 19.58 -5.98
N GLU A 405 -17.73 19.16 -5.97
CA GLU A 405 -18.10 17.74 -6.06
C GLU A 405 -17.73 17.13 -7.42
N VAL A 406 -17.81 17.90 -8.51
CA VAL A 406 -17.36 17.45 -9.84
C VAL A 406 -15.84 17.26 -9.85
N LYS A 407 -15.07 18.20 -9.26
CA LYS A 407 -13.61 18.09 -9.11
C LYS A 407 -13.22 16.87 -8.26
N GLU A 408 -13.90 16.64 -7.13
CA GLU A 408 -13.68 15.45 -6.29
C GLU A 408 -14.02 14.15 -7.03
N ALA A 409 -15.10 14.13 -7.80
CA ALA A 409 -15.48 12.96 -8.60
C ALA A 409 -14.49 12.67 -9.73
N TRP A 410 -13.81 13.69 -10.25
CA TRP A 410 -12.79 13.56 -11.29
C TRP A 410 -11.43 13.11 -10.73
N TYR A 411 -11.22 13.15 -9.41
CA TYR A 411 -9.93 12.81 -8.81
C TYR A 411 -9.54 11.35 -9.12
N PRO A 412 -8.45 11.12 -9.89
CA PRO A 412 -8.13 9.81 -10.46
C PRO A 412 -7.55 8.81 -9.47
N GLY A 413 -7.15 9.28 -8.28
CA GLY A 413 -6.46 8.48 -7.27
C GLY A 413 -4.96 8.36 -7.51
N ASP A 414 -4.31 7.57 -6.66
CA ASP A 414 -2.89 7.27 -6.76
C ASP A 414 -2.59 6.01 -7.60
N LEU A 415 -1.31 5.76 -7.83
CA LEU A 415 -0.82 4.60 -8.57
C LEU A 415 -1.12 3.24 -7.87
N SER A 416 -1.67 3.26 -6.65
CA SER A 416 -2.08 2.07 -5.89
C SER A 416 -0.99 0.98 -5.79
N TYR A 417 0.17 1.36 -5.27
CA TYR A 417 1.32 0.46 -5.08
C TYR A 417 1.00 -0.82 -4.27
N ALA A 418 -0.03 -0.81 -3.42
CA ALA A 418 -0.44 -1.96 -2.62
C ALA A 418 -0.88 -3.18 -3.46
N THR A 419 -1.54 -2.95 -4.60
CA THR A 419 -2.10 -4.01 -5.47
C THR A 419 -1.28 -4.22 -6.72
N ARG A 420 -0.76 -3.14 -7.31
CA ARG A 420 -0.03 -3.17 -8.58
C ARG A 420 1.30 -3.91 -8.46
N VAL A 421 2.13 -3.52 -7.48
CA VAL A 421 3.47 -4.10 -7.28
C VAL A 421 3.41 -5.63 -7.06
N PRO A 422 2.53 -6.18 -6.19
CA PRO A 422 2.44 -7.63 -6.04
C PRO A 422 1.90 -8.34 -7.28
N GLY A 423 1.02 -7.70 -8.04
CA GLY A 423 0.53 -8.20 -9.32
C GLY A 423 1.68 -8.38 -10.32
N ASP A 424 2.48 -7.33 -10.53
CA ASP A 424 3.62 -7.36 -11.46
C ASP A 424 4.70 -8.36 -11.00
N LEU A 425 4.96 -8.42 -9.68
CA LEU A 425 5.90 -9.37 -9.08
C LEU A 425 5.43 -10.84 -9.22
N LEU A 426 4.12 -11.11 -9.21
CA LEU A 426 3.58 -12.43 -9.48
C LEU A 426 3.85 -12.84 -10.93
N ILE A 427 3.60 -11.95 -11.90
CA ILE A 427 3.90 -12.20 -13.31
C ILE A 427 5.39 -12.49 -13.48
N LEU A 428 6.26 -11.67 -12.87
CA LEU A 428 7.71 -11.91 -12.87
C LEU A 428 8.08 -13.29 -12.29
N THR A 429 7.45 -13.68 -11.18
CA THR A 429 7.68 -14.99 -10.55
C THR A 429 7.29 -16.14 -11.50
N ILE A 430 6.13 -16.02 -12.16
CA ILE A 430 5.66 -16.99 -13.16
C ILE A 430 6.64 -17.07 -14.33
N THR A 431 7.04 -15.92 -14.89
CA THR A 431 7.98 -15.84 -16.00
C THR A 431 9.32 -16.46 -15.64
N PHE A 432 9.87 -16.21 -14.45
CA PHE A 432 11.10 -16.85 -13.98
C PHE A 432 10.94 -18.36 -13.87
N CYS A 433 9.96 -18.85 -13.10
CA CYS A 433 9.75 -20.28 -12.88
C CYS A 433 9.52 -21.07 -14.17
N TYR A 434 8.83 -20.49 -15.15
CA TYR A 434 8.52 -21.15 -16.42
C TYR A 434 9.49 -20.85 -17.56
N SER A 435 10.41 -19.90 -17.42
CA SER A 435 11.36 -19.47 -18.46
C SER A 435 12.10 -20.65 -19.11
N VAL A 436 12.54 -21.61 -18.30
CA VAL A 436 13.32 -22.76 -18.74
C VAL A 436 12.42 -23.94 -19.10
N ILE A 437 11.33 -24.16 -18.35
CA ILE A 437 10.40 -25.30 -18.54
C ILE A 437 9.59 -25.16 -19.84
N ALA A 438 9.06 -23.96 -20.09
CA ALA A 438 8.20 -23.58 -21.20
C ALA A 438 8.60 -22.19 -21.73
N PRO A 439 9.67 -22.10 -22.55
CA PRO A 439 10.27 -20.82 -22.98
C PRO A 439 9.32 -19.85 -23.69
N LEU A 440 8.22 -20.36 -24.27
CA LEU A 440 7.18 -19.53 -24.89
C LEU A 440 6.62 -18.46 -23.92
N ILE A 441 6.65 -18.71 -22.60
CA ILE A 441 6.24 -17.73 -21.58
C ILE A 441 7.09 -16.45 -21.62
N LEU A 442 8.35 -16.52 -22.08
CA LEU A 442 9.23 -15.36 -22.15
C LEU A 442 8.74 -14.33 -23.17
N ILE A 443 8.19 -14.79 -24.30
CA ILE A 443 7.62 -13.89 -25.33
C ILE A 443 6.47 -13.10 -24.71
N PHE A 444 5.55 -13.79 -24.02
CA PHE A 444 4.44 -13.13 -23.33
C PHE A 444 4.89 -12.25 -22.17
N GLY A 445 5.92 -12.64 -21.44
CA GLY A 445 6.51 -11.83 -20.36
C GLY A 445 7.14 -10.54 -20.89
N ILE A 446 7.90 -10.61 -21.99
CA ILE A 446 8.48 -9.43 -22.64
C ILE A 446 7.37 -8.50 -23.13
N THR A 447 6.35 -9.04 -23.80
CA THR A 447 5.20 -8.25 -24.26
C THR A 447 4.45 -7.59 -23.08
N TYR A 448 4.26 -8.31 -21.97
CA TYR A 448 3.64 -7.78 -20.76
C TYR A 448 4.42 -6.58 -20.21
N PHE A 449 5.72 -6.72 -19.95
CA PHE A 449 6.51 -5.61 -19.39
C PHE A 449 6.75 -4.48 -20.41
N GLY A 450 6.86 -4.79 -21.70
CA GLY A 450 7.02 -3.78 -22.77
C GLY A 450 5.79 -2.90 -22.94
N LEU A 451 4.60 -3.51 -23.05
CA LEU A 451 3.33 -2.76 -23.09
C LEU A 451 3.05 -2.06 -21.75
N GLY A 452 3.34 -2.74 -20.64
CA GLY A 452 3.21 -2.18 -19.30
C GLY A 452 4.04 -0.90 -19.14
N TRP A 453 5.28 -0.88 -19.64
CA TRP A 453 6.11 0.32 -19.64
C TRP A 453 5.47 1.47 -20.42
N LEU A 454 4.94 1.23 -21.62
CA LEU A 454 4.28 2.25 -22.44
C LEU A 454 3.02 2.80 -21.76
N VAL A 455 2.12 1.90 -21.32
CA VAL A 455 0.83 2.27 -20.73
C VAL A 455 1.02 2.96 -19.38
N LEU A 456 1.82 2.39 -18.48
CA LEU A 456 2.02 2.95 -17.15
C LEU A 456 2.80 4.25 -17.20
N ARG A 457 3.75 4.43 -18.13
CA ARG A 457 4.41 5.73 -18.34
C ARG A 457 3.39 6.80 -18.75
N ASN A 458 2.52 6.50 -19.70
CA ASN A 458 1.47 7.45 -20.11
C ASN A 458 0.52 7.79 -18.96
N GLN A 459 0.07 6.77 -18.20
CA GLN A 459 -0.84 6.97 -17.06
C GLN A 459 -0.18 7.72 -15.90
N ALA A 460 1.10 7.45 -15.61
CA ALA A 460 1.84 8.15 -14.58
C ALA A 460 2.06 9.63 -14.90
N LEU A 461 2.20 9.98 -16.19
CA LEU A 461 2.40 11.37 -16.63
C LEU A 461 1.08 12.15 -16.74
N LYS A 462 -0.01 11.51 -17.20
CA LYS A 462 -1.25 12.21 -17.57
C LYS A 462 -2.39 12.10 -16.57
N VAL A 463 -2.36 11.11 -15.68
CA VAL A 463 -3.55 10.74 -14.91
C VAL A 463 -3.27 10.63 -13.42
N TYR A 464 -2.31 9.82 -13.01
CA TYR A 464 -2.15 9.52 -11.58
C TYR A 464 -1.51 10.67 -10.81
N VAL A 465 -2.10 11.01 -9.66
CA VAL A 465 -1.55 12.00 -8.72
C VAL A 465 -1.00 11.25 -7.51
N PRO A 466 0.30 11.39 -7.17
CA PRO A 466 0.85 10.72 -6.00
C PRO A 466 0.26 11.31 -4.71
N SER A 467 -0.28 10.45 -3.85
CA SER A 467 -0.84 10.85 -2.55
C SER A 467 0.23 11.36 -1.57
N TYR A 468 1.49 10.95 -1.75
CA TYR A 468 2.63 11.25 -0.89
C TYR A 468 3.94 11.05 -1.64
N GLU A 469 5.02 11.67 -1.14
CA GLU A 469 6.37 11.51 -1.68
C GLU A 469 7.25 10.63 -0.79
N SER A 470 7.61 9.43 -1.29
CA SER A 470 8.37 8.43 -0.54
C SER A 470 9.82 8.26 -1.02
N TYR A 471 10.23 8.98 -2.07
CA TYR A 471 11.59 8.94 -2.64
C TYR A 471 12.09 7.52 -2.97
N GLY A 472 11.21 6.63 -3.41
CA GLY A 472 11.58 5.28 -3.80
C GLY A 472 11.85 4.29 -2.65
N ARG A 473 11.37 4.53 -1.42
CA ARG A 473 11.48 3.57 -0.28
C ARG A 473 10.81 2.20 -0.54
N MET A 474 10.02 2.08 -1.60
CA MET A 474 9.46 0.80 -2.08
C MET A 474 10.50 -0.05 -2.84
N TRP A 475 11.54 0.56 -3.42
CA TRP A 475 12.50 -0.15 -4.28
C TRP A 475 13.26 -1.28 -3.57
N PRO A 476 13.82 -1.11 -2.36
CA PRO A 476 14.47 -2.21 -1.65
C PRO A 476 13.54 -3.39 -1.39
N HIS A 477 12.25 -3.10 -1.16
CA HIS A 477 11.22 -4.13 -1.00
C HIS A 477 10.99 -4.88 -2.31
N ILE A 478 10.80 -4.18 -3.44
CA ILE A 478 10.67 -4.79 -4.77
C ILE A 478 11.91 -5.64 -5.10
N HIS A 479 13.11 -5.10 -4.92
CA HIS A 479 14.37 -5.80 -5.19
C HIS A 479 14.47 -7.13 -4.43
N GLN A 480 14.18 -7.13 -3.12
CA GLN A 480 14.21 -8.35 -2.32
C GLN A 480 13.17 -9.39 -2.79
N ARG A 481 12.01 -8.96 -3.31
CA ARG A 481 11.00 -9.87 -3.86
C ARG A 481 11.38 -10.45 -5.21
N ILE A 482 12.02 -9.65 -6.08
CA ILE A 482 12.57 -10.18 -7.34
C ILE A 482 13.64 -11.23 -7.05
N LEU A 483 14.51 -10.97 -6.06
CA LEU A 483 15.50 -11.95 -5.62
C LEU A 483 14.85 -13.19 -5.00
N ALA A 484 13.78 -13.04 -4.22
CA ALA A 484 13.02 -14.17 -3.70
C ALA A 484 12.35 -14.99 -4.81
N ALA A 485 11.85 -14.34 -5.87
CA ALA A 485 11.32 -15.02 -7.05
C ALA A 485 12.41 -15.78 -7.82
N LEU A 486 13.61 -15.19 -7.93
CA LEU A 486 14.78 -15.85 -8.54
C LEU A 486 15.22 -17.07 -7.70
N PHE A 487 15.24 -16.93 -6.38
CA PHE A 487 15.52 -18.02 -5.44
C PHE A 487 14.48 -19.15 -5.60
N LEU A 488 13.19 -18.81 -5.65
CA LEU A 488 12.14 -19.78 -5.91
C LEU A 488 12.35 -20.51 -7.25
N PHE A 489 12.68 -19.79 -8.32
CA PHE A 489 13.01 -20.38 -9.61
C PHE A 489 14.18 -21.38 -9.52
N GLN A 490 15.26 -21.06 -8.81
CA GLN A 490 16.40 -21.96 -8.66
C GLN A 490 16.05 -23.22 -7.87
N VAL A 491 15.27 -23.10 -6.78
CA VAL A 491 14.77 -24.24 -6.00
C VAL A 491 13.85 -25.14 -6.84
N VAL A 492 12.94 -24.51 -7.59
CA VAL A 492 12.05 -25.20 -8.54
C VAL A 492 12.85 -25.97 -9.59
N MET A 493 13.88 -25.34 -10.16
CA MET A 493 14.72 -25.96 -11.19
C MET A 493 15.60 -27.07 -10.63
N PHE A 494 16.10 -26.94 -9.39
CA PHE A 494 16.78 -28.02 -8.69
C PHE A 494 15.88 -29.25 -8.58
N GLY A 495 14.61 -29.06 -8.16
CA GLY A 495 13.64 -30.14 -8.13
C GLY A 495 13.32 -30.74 -9.49
N TYR A 496 13.17 -29.90 -10.51
CA TYR A 496 12.86 -30.34 -11.87
C TYR A 496 13.96 -31.21 -12.48
N LEU A 497 15.22 -30.79 -12.35
CA LEU A 497 16.38 -31.54 -12.84
C LEU A 497 16.61 -32.82 -12.02
N GLY A 498 16.36 -32.77 -10.71
CA GLY A 498 16.37 -33.94 -9.83
C GLY A 498 15.35 -35.01 -10.26
N ALA A 499 14.10 -34.60 -10.53
CA ALA A 499 13.05 -35.50 -11.02
C ALA A 499 13.37 -36.13 -12.39
N LYS A 500 14.20 -35.47 -13.21
CA LYS A 500 14.72 -36.00 -14.48
C LYS A 500 16.00 -36.85 -14.35
N THR A 501 16.40 -37.14 -13.11
CA THR A 501 17.57 -37.94 -12.72
C THR A 501 18.87 -37.49 -13.38
N PHE A 502 19.07 -36.17 -13.45
CA PHE A 502 20.29 -35.58 -14.01
C PHE A 502 21.44 -35.63 -13.00
N PHE A 503 22.56 -36.24 -13.39
CA PHE A 503 23.73 -36.43 -12.50
C PHE A 503 24.30 -35.11 -11.97
N TYR A 504 24.32 -34.07 -12.80
CA TYR A 504 24.88 -32.76 -12.45
C TYR A 504 23.88 -31.79 -11.80
N THR A 505 22.77 -32.29 -11.24
CA THR A 505 21.79 -31.45 -10.53
C THR A 505 22.42 -30.67 -9.37
N ALA A 506 23.46 -31.23 -8.73
CA ALA A 506 24.21 -30.56 -7.69
C ALA A 506 24.82 -29.21 -8.13
N LEU A 507 25.06 -29.00 -9.43
CA LEU A 507 25.54 -27.72 -9.95
C LEU A 507 24.52 -26.58 -9.80
N VAL A 508 23.26 -26.82 -9.43
CA VAL A 508 22.32 -25.74 -9.11
C VAL A 508 22.51 -25.21 -7.68
N ILE A 509 23.10 -26.01 -6.77
CA ILE A 509 23.30 -25.62 -5.36
C ILE A 509 24.18 -24.37 -5.23
N PRO A 510 25.33 -24.23 -5.94
CA PRO A 510 26.11 -23.00 -5.94
C PRO A 510 25.32 -21.75 -6.32
N LEU A 511 24.35 -21.85 -7.25
CA LEU A 511 23.50 -20.70 -7.63
C LEU A 511 22.59 -20.26 -6.49
N ILE A 512 22.02 -21.21 -5.76
CA ILE A 512 21.17 -20.94 -4.59
C ILE A 512 21.99 -20.22 -3.51
N ILE A 513 23.20 -20.70 -3.24
CA ILE A 513 24.12 -20.06 -2.29
C ILE A 513 24.49 -18.65 -2.77
N THR A 514 24.79 -18.50 -4.06
CA THR A 514 25.13 -17.20 -4.67
C THR A 514 23.97 -16.21 -4.58
N SER A 515 22.72 -16.64 -4.77
CA SER A 515 21.51 -15.80 -4.57
C SER A 515 21.46 -15.23 -3.15
N LEU A 516 21.72 -16.07 -2.16
CA LEU A 516 21.68 -15.67 -0.74
C LEU A 516 22.82 -14.70 -0.40
N ILE A 517 24.04 -14.99 -0.87
CA ILE A 517 25.20 -14.10 -0.70
C ILE A 517 24.93 -12.75 -1.39
N PHE A 518 24.44 -12.76 -2.64
CA PHE A 518 24.10 -11.53 -3.38
C PHE A 518 23.03 -10.72 -2.65
N GLY A 519 21.99 -11.37 -2.13
CA GLY A 519 20.96 -10.73 -1.33
C GLY A 519 21.50 -10.08 -0.06
N TYR A 520 22.39 -10.78 0.65
CA TYR A 520 23.05 -10.28 1.84
C TYR A 520 23.94 -9.06 1.51
N VAL A 521 24.79 -9.16 0.49
CA VAL A 521 25.68 -8.07 0.04
C VAL A 521 24.87 -6.85 -0.40
N CYS A 522 23.82 -7.03 -1.20
CA CYS A 522 22.95 -5.93 -1.62
C CYS A 522 22.22 -5.27 -0.45
N ARG A 523 21.80 -6.06 0.55
CA ARG A 523 21.18 -5.53 1.77
C ARG A 523 22.17 -4.69 2.56
N GLN A 524 23.38 -5.20 2.81
CA GLN A 524 24.40 -4.45 3.56
C GLN A 524 24.84 -3.19 2.83
N LYS A 525 25.02 -3.26 1.51
CA LYS A 525 25.54 -2.15 0.70
C LYS A 525 24.52 -1.05 0.48
N PHE A 526 23.28 -1.38 0.12
CA PHE A 526 22.32 -0.38 -0.37
C PHE A 526 21.16 -0.10 0.57
N TYR A 527 20.73 -1.06 1.40
CA TYR A 527 19.52 -0.87 2.22
C TYR A 527 19.65 0.28 3.21
N GLY A 528 20.83 0.47 3.79
CA GLY A 528 21.12 1.59 4.70
C GLY A 528 20.82 2.95 4.06
N GLY A 529 21.29 3.18 2.83
CA GLY A 529 21.07 4.44 2.10
C GLY A 529 19.63 4.71 1.67
N PHE A 530 18.75 3.71 1.71
CA PHE A 530 17.30 3.89 1.49
C PHE A 530 16.52 4.03 2.81
N ARG A 531 17.09 3.53 3.92
CA ARG A 531 16.48 3.62 5.24
C ARG A 531 16.63 5.01 5.83
N HIS A 532 17.81 5.60 5.67
CA HIS A 532 18.17 6.89 6.24
C HIS A 532 18.61 7.88 5.16
N THR A 533 18.49 9.17 5.47
CA THR A 533 18.96 10.29 4.65
C THR A 533 20.43 10.57 4.96
N ALA A 534 21.25 10.76 3.92
CA ALA A 534 22.67 11.02 4.09
C ALA A 534 22.92 12.46 4.59
N LEU A 535 23.82 12.61 5.57
CA LEU A 535 24.19 13.91 6.13
C LEU A 535 24.81 14.85 5.08
N GLU A 536 25.59 14.30 4.14
CA GLU A 536 26.16 15.04 3.01
C GLU A 536 25.07 15.74 2.17
N VAL A 537 23.93 15.07 1.99
CA VAL A 537 22.79 15.64 1.26
C VAL A 537 22.08 16.69 2.11
N ALA A 538 21.91 16.43 3.41
CA ALA A 538 21.27 17.35 4.34
C ALA A 538 22.04 18.67 4.55
N CYS A 539 23.37 18.64 4.43
CA CYS A 539 24.26 19.79 4.63
C CYS A 539 24.26 20.77 3.46
N ARG A 540 23.79 20.38 2.28
CA ARG A 540 23.76 21.29 1.12
C ARG A 540 22.89 22.52 1.41
N GLU A 541 23.15 23.64 0.76
CA GLU A 541 22.35 24.84 0.96
C GLU A 541 20.99 24.74 0.25
N LEU A 542 19.99 25.41 0.82
CA LEU A 542 18.65 25.53 0.27
C LEU A 542 18.54 26.81 -0.57
N LYS A 543 17.61 26.84 -1.54
CA LYS A 543 17.34 28.05 -2.33
C LYS A 543 16.71 29.18 -1.52
N GLN A 544 15.99 28.84 -0.46
CA GLN A 544 15.22 29.76 0.37
C GLN A 544 15.55 29.51 1.84
N SER A 545 15.54 30.57 2.64
CA SER A 545 15.62 30.46 4.09
C SER A 545 14.37 29.72 4.61
N PRO A 546 14.52 28.68 5.43
CA PRO A 546 13.37 27.92 5.93
C PRO A 546 12.56 28.76 6.91
N ASP A 547 11.25 28.87 6.70
CA ASP A 547 10.33 29.32 7.75
C ASP A 547 9.97 28.13 8.65
N LEU A 548 10.54 28.13 9.86
CA LEU A 548 10.33 27.08 10.85
C LEU A 548 8.90 27.04 11.38
N GLU A 549 8.16 28.15 11.33
CA GLU A 549 6.77 28.22 11.75
C GLU A 549 5.85 27.55 10.72
N GLU A 550 6.11 27.76 9.41
CA GLU A 550 5.41 27.04 8.34
C GLU A 550 5.65 25.53 8.43
N ILE A 551 6.90 25.11 8.70
CA ILE A 551 7.26 23.71 8.90
C ILE A 551 6.52 23.10 10.09
N PHE A 552 6.46 23.81 11.21
CA PHE A 552 5.72 23.37 12.40
C PHE A 552 4.23 23.22 12.09
N ARG A 553 3.63 24.21 11.40
CA ARG A 553 2.22 24.21 11.01
C ARG A 553 1.86 23.06 10.08
N ALA A 554 2.75 22.68 9.17
CA ALA A 554 2.52 21.59 8.23
C ALA A 554 2.23 20.24 8.92
N TYR A 555 2.72 20.03 10.14
CA TYR A 555 2.47 18.83 10.94
C TYR A 555 1.26 18.95 11.88
N ILE A 556 0.62 20.11 12.00
CA ILE A 556 -0.59 20.25 12.83
C ILE A 556 -1.75 19.59 12.09
N PRO A 557 -2.46 18.61 12.69
CA PRO A 557 -3.67 18.07 12.09
C PRO A 557 -4.68 19.18 11.80
N HIS A 558 -5.31 19.19 10.63
CA HIS A 558 -6.35 20.19 10.28
C HIS A 558 -7.49 20.26 11.30
N SER A 559 -7.75 19.15 12.00
CA SER A 559 -8.74 19.10 13.07
C SER A 559 -8.35 19.87 14.34
N LEU A 560 -7.08 20.23 14.49
CA LEU A 560 -6.51 21.02 15.58
C LEU A 560 -6.04 22.41 15.14
N SER A 561 -6.03 22.72 13.84
CA SER A 561 -5.66 24.05 13.35
C SER A 561 -6.76 25.07 13.65
N SER A 562 -6.42 26.18 14.29
CA SER A 562 -7.33 27.29 14.62
C SER A 562 -7.57 28.24 13.44
N HIS A 563 -6.76 28.16 12.38
CA HIS A 563 -6.91 28.99 11.18
C HIS A 563 -7.92 28.41 10.20
N LYS A 564 -8.74 29.28 9.59
CA LYS A 564 -9.53 28.93 8.41
C LYS A 564 -8.57 28.41 7.34
N PRO A 565 -8.81 27.25 6.71
CA PRO A 565 -7.96 26.76 5.64
C PRO A 565 -8.02 27.78 4.50
N GLU A 566 -6.92 28.49 4.26
CA GLU A 566 -6.75 29.24 3.02
C GLU A 566 -6.63 28.24 1.87
N GLU A 567 -7.24 28.54 0.73
CA GLU A 567 -7.27 27.71 -0.49
C GLU A 567 -5.88 27.37 -1.07
N HIS A 568 -4.80 27.76 -0.39
CA HIS A 568 -3.41 27.60 -0.80
C HIS A 568 -2.82 26.19 -0.58
N GLU A 569 -3.36 25.36 0.31
CA GLU A 569 -2.75 24.03 0.57
C GLU A 569 -2.99 22.99 -0.55
N PHE A 570 -4.01 23.20 -1.40
CA PHE A 570 -4.19 22.42 -2.63
C PHE A 570 -3.25 22.86 -3.76
N LYS A 571 -2.57 24.02 -3.63
CA LYS A 571 -1.62 24.51 -4.63
C LYS A 571 -0.32 23.71 -4.64
N GLY A 572 0.11 23.02 -3.59
CA GLY A 572 1.41 22.29 -3.64
C GLY A 572 1.48 21.13 -4.65
N ALA A 573 0.34 20.52 -4.99
CA ALA A 573 0.24 19.49 -6.03
C ALA A 573 -0.28 20.06 -7.36
N MET A 574 -1.11 21.12 -7.33
CA MET A 574 -1.61 21.80 -8.53
C MET A 574 -0.64 22.82 -9.13
N SER A 575 0.24 23.47 -8.36
CA SER A 575 1.20 24.45 -8.87
C SER A 575 2.20 23.77 -9.79
N ARG A 576 2.63 22.55 -9.45
CA ARG A 576 3.46 21.72 -10.35
C ARG A 576 2.74 21.30 -11.64
N TYR A 577 1.40 21.31 -11.65
CA TYR A 577 0.59 21.09 -12.86
C TYR A 577 0.39 22.38 -13.66
N GLN A 578 0.22 23.52 -12.98
CA GLN A 578 0.09 24.85 -13.61
C GLN A 578 1.42 25.35 -14.19
N ASP A 579 2.54 25.09 -13.51
CA ASP A 579 3.90 25.37 -14.01
C ASP A 579 4.21 24.52 -15.25
N PHE A 580 3.67 23.30 -15.33
CA PHE A 580 3.81 22.45 -16.52
C PHE A 580 2.99 22.96 -17.72
N ASN A 581 1.80 23.52 -17.49
CA ASN A 581 1.01 24.16 -18.54
C ASN A 581 1.62 25.50 -19.00
N ALA A 582 2.38 26.19 -18.15
CA ALA A 582 3.13 27.38 -18.56
C ALA A 582 4.36 27.03 -19.42
N ILE A 583 4.91 25.83 -19.28
CA ILE A 583 6.06 25.33 -20.07
C ILE A 583 5.59 24.58 -21.33
N ALA A 584 4.42 23.92 -21.27
CA ALA A 584 3.76 23.30 -22.41
C ALA A 584 2.76 24.28 -23.02
N GLY A 585 3.27 25.34 -23.65
CA GLY A 585 2.47 26.13 -24.59
C GLY A 585 2.07 25.29 -25.79
N VAL A 586 0.95 24.58 -25.70
CA VAL A 586 0.13 24.03 -26.80
C VAL A 586 -1.34 24.16 -26.44
#